data_AF-A0A4V3EIJ3-F1
#
_entry.id   AF-A0A4V3EIJ3-F1
#
_cell.length_a   1.000
_cell.length_b   1.000
_cell.length_c   1.000
_cell.angle_alpha   90.00
_cell.angle_beta   90.00
_cell.angle_gamma   90.00
#
_symmetry.space_group_name_H-M   'P 1'
#
loop_
_entity.id
_entity.type
_entity.pdbx_description
1 polymer ?
#
loop_
_entity_poly.entity_id
_entity_poly.type
_entity_poly.pdbx_seq_one_letter_code
_entity_poly.pdbx_strand_id
1 'polypeptide(L)'
;MSPTRSSARLVGGALLLAAVATACGDDAESMSTAACDRYAELQAGFFGDPSALGAAATAFGEAAPDSLEEDVGVVVAAFNSDDPSAMSTPEFAAANERVGAAVFDDCDSVVALDVSGIDYAFDGLPSSISSGRVAVRLANDTASGQPHELVILTGADGQAADELRDLPMEQLMQQARPVGLVFVEQPGAAATTLVDLEPGSYLVICTLPVAENGEQPDGDAPPTDTHAHHGMVTTLTVEA
;
A
#
# COMPACT_ATOMS: atom_id res chain seq x y z
N MET A 1 80.42 48.80 15.57
CA MET A 1 81.09 47.59 16.06
C MET A 1 80.10 46.44 15.94
N SER A 2 80.28 45.56 14.96
CA SER A 2 79.70 44.19 14.97
C SER A 2 80.40 43.36 16.07
N PRO A 3 79.94 42.17 16.54
CA PRO A 3 79.07 41.22 15.82
C PRO A 3 78.10 40.31 16.64
N THR A 4 77.22 39.63 15.88
CA THR A 4 76.79 38.21 15.96
C THR A 4 76.09 37.62 17.20
N ARG A 5 74.90 37.02 16.94
CA ARG A 5 74.54 35.56 17.01
C ARG A 5 73.00 35.49 17.13
N SER A 6 72.25 34.52 16.63
CA SER A 6 72.48 33.33 15.81
C SER A 6 71.09 32.89 15.34
N SER A 7 70.99 32.40 14.11
CA SER A 7 69.76 31.88 13.52
C SER A 7 69.42 30.50 14.10
N ALA A 8 68.16 30.30 14.50
CA ALA A 8 67.57 28.97 14.64
C ALA A 8 66.32 28.88 13.75
N ARG A 9 66.39 28.00 12.76
CA ARG A 9 65.26 27.54 11.94
C ARG A 9 64.54 26.42 12.70
N LEU A 10 63.22 26.48 12.75
CA LEU A 10 62.30 25.34 12.94
C LEU A 10 61.07 25.71 12.09
N VAL A 11 61.04 25.28 10.83
CA VAL A 11 60.47 24.01 10.34
C VAL A 11 58.97 23.95 10.60
N GLY A 12 58.24 23.86 9.49
CA GLY A 12 56.81 24.04 9.40
C GLY A 12 55.98 22.94 10.05
N GLY A 13 54.81 23.34 10.50
CA GLY A 13 53.66 22.49 10.73
C GLY A 13 52.48 23.13 10.04
N ALA A 14 52.26 22.79 8.77
CA ALA A 14 50.99 23.07 8.11
C ALA A 14 49.96 22.13 8.73
N LEU A 15 49.17 22.65 9.66
CA LEU A 15 48.03 21.96 10.24
C LEU A 15 46.95 21.87 9.16
N LEU A 16 46.95 20.76 8.41
CA LEU A 16 45.82 20.36 7.58
C LEU A 16 44.67 20.01 8.52
N LEU A 17 43.72 20.93 8.69
CA LEU A 17 42.39 20.58 9.20
C LEU A 17 41.73 19.69 8.15
N ALA A 18 41.83 18.38 8.35
CA ALA A 18 40.93 17.44 7.70
C ALA A 18 39.54 17.68 8.28
N ALA A 19 38.68 18.34 7.50
CA ALA A 19 37.25 18.30 7.74
C ALA A 19 36.81 16.84 7.55
N VAL A 20 36.56 16.15 8.65
CA VAL A 20 35.82 14.89 8.63
C VAL A 20 34.40 15.27 8.31
N ALA A 21 34.02 15.15 7.03
CA ALA A 21 32.63 15.11 6.64
C ALA A 21 32.05 13.84 7.26
N THR A 22 31.20 14.01 8.26
CA THR A 22 30.34 12.94 8.78
C THR A 22 29.39 12.56 7.65
N ALA A 23 29.71 11.48 6.94
CA ALA A 23 28.75 10.79 6.09
C ALA A 23 27.72 10.14 7.03
N CYS A 24 26.56 10.76 7.19
CA CYS A 24 25.31 10.01 7.33
C CYS A 24 25.06 9.44 5.90
N GLY A 25 25.05 8.14 5.59
CA GLY A 25 24.30 7.06 6.24
C GLY A 25 22.82 7.41 6.12
N ASP A 26 22.02 6.98 5.15
CA ASP A 26 22.10 5.86 4.21
C ASP A 26 21.42 6.27 2.90
N ASP A 27 22.04 6.01 1.73
CA ASP A 27 21.30 5.98 0.46
C ASP A 27 20.48 4.70 0.45
N ALA A 28 19.45 4.61 1.29
CA ALA A 28 18.42 3.58 1.13
C ALA A 28 17.77 3.87 -0.22
N GLU A 29 18.02 3.00 -1.20
CA GLU A 29 17.45 3.16 -2.53
C GLU A 29 15.92 3.19 -2.38
N SER A 30 15.31 4.29 -2.82
CA SER A 30 13.87 4.50 -2.83
C SER A 30 13.23 3.65 -3.92
N MET A 31 11.90 3.50 -3.91
CA MET A 31 11.20 2.80 -5.00
C MET A 31 11.48 3.49 -6.34
N SER A 32 11.94 2.73 -7.33
CA SER A 32 12.09 3.22 -8.70
C SER A 32 10.74 3.22 -9.43
N THR A 33 10.59 4.00 -10.50
CA THR A 33 9.39 3.95 -11.35
C THR A 33 9.08 2.53 -11.82
N ALA A 34 10.10 1.75 -12.17
CA ALA A 34 9.94 0.36 -12.58
C ALA A 34 9.42 -0.52 -11.43
N ALA A 35 9.92 -0.34 -10.20
CA ALA A 35 9.42 -1.04 -9.02
C ALA A 35 7.94 -0.71 -8.76
N CYS A 36 7.58 0.57 -8.85
CA CYS A 36 6.21 1.04 -8.70
C CYS A 36 5.26 0.48 -9.76
N ASP A 37 5.70 0.42 -11.03
CA ASP A 37 4.93 -0.20 -12.10
C ASP A 37 4.69 -1.70 -11.82
N ARG A 38 5.72 -2.42 -11.37
CA ARG A 38 5.57 -3.85 -11.00
C ARG A 38 4.66 -4.05 -9.80
N TYR A 39 4.71 -3.15 -8.83
CA TYR A 39 3.80 -3.20 -7.69
C TYR A 39 2.33 -2.99 -8.14
N ALA A 40 2.07 -2.01 -9.00
CA ALA A 40 0.74 -1.80 -9.57
C ALA A 40 0.25 -3.00 -10.40
N GLU A 41 1.13 -3.63 -11.18
CA GLU A 41 0.82 -4.86 -11.92
C GLU A 41 0.49 -6.04 -10.99
N LEU A 42 1.24 -6.21 -9.89
CA LEU A 42 0.93 -7.21 -8.86
C LEU A 42 -0.46 -6.97 -8.27
N GLN A 43 -0.79 -5.72 -7.92
CA GLN A 43 -2.10 -5.36 -7.37
C GLN A 43 -3.24 -5.60 -8.36
N ALA A 44 -3.06 -5.23 -9.63
CA ALA A 44 -4.03 -5.53 -10.69
C ALA A 44 -4.23 -7.05 -10.89
N GLY A 45 -3.20 -7.85 -10.60
CA GLY A 45 -3.23 -9.30 -10.69
C GLY A 45 -4.29 -9.97 -9.80
N PHE A 46 -4.68 -9.34 -8.68
CA PHE A 46 -5.73 -9.88 -7.78
C PHE A 46 -7.08 -10.06 -8.48
N PHE A 47 -7.32 -9.31 -9.55
CA PHE A 47 -8.57 -9.34 -10.32
C PHE A 47 -8.41 -10.00 -11.70
N GLY A 48 -7.20 -10.49 -11.98
CA GLY A 48 -6.82 -11.11 -13.24
C GLY A 48 -6.82 -12.65 -13.16
N ASP A 49 -5.90 -13.26 -13.91
CA ASP A 49 -5.64 -14.70 -13.85
C ASP A 49 -4.88 -15.04 -12.56
N PRO A 50 -5.46 -15.81 -11.62
CA PRO A 50 -4.78 -16.15 -10.37
C PRO A 50 -3.45 -16.87 -10.56
N SER A 51 -3.27 -17.59 -11.68
CA SER A 51 -2.00 -18.27 -11.98
C SER A 51 -0.86 -17.31 -12.34
N ALA A 52 -1.17 -16.05 -12.64
CA ALA A 52 -0.19 -15.01 -12.93
C ALA A 52 0.33 -14.28 -11.68
N LEU A 53 -0.34 -14.39 -10.52
CA LEU A 53 -0.01 -13.66 -9.30
C LEU A 53 1.41 -13.94 -8.80
N GLY A 54 1.82 -15.20 -8.72
CA GLY A 54 3.18 -15.56 -8.28
C GLY A 54 4.28 -15.01 -9.20
N ALA A 55 4.03 -14.97 -10.51
CA ALA A 55 4.95 -14.39 -11.48
C ALA A 55 5.01 -12.85 -11.36
N ALA A 56 3.88 -12.18 -11.15
CA ALA A 56 3.83 -10.74 -10.91
C ALA A 56 4.56 -10.37 -9.60
N ALA A 57 4.37 -11.15 -8.54
CA ALA A 57 5.06 -10.95 -7.27
C ALA A 57 6.59 -11.10 -7.45
N THR A 58 7.03 -12.14 -8.17
CA THR A 58 8.44 -12.34 -8.49
C THR A 58 9.02 -11.15 -9.29
N ALA A 59 8.29 -10.67 -10.29
CA ALA A 59 8.72 -9.52 -11.09
C ALA A 59 8.81 -8.22 -10.26
N PHE A 60 7.93 -8.04 -9.28
CA PHE A 60 8.06 -6.96 -8.29
C PHE A 60 9.30 -7.15 -7.42
N GLY A 61 9.56 -8.36 -6.92
CA GLY A 61 10.76 -8.69 -6.16
C GLY A 61 12.07 -8.37 -6.88
N GLU A 62 12.14 -8.66 -8.18
CA GLU A 62 13.33 -8.36 -9.00
C GLU A 62 13.54 -6.86 -9.28
N ALA A 63 12.49 -6.04 -9.15
CA ALA A 63 12.53 -4.61 -9.41
C ALA A 63 12.64 -3.76 -8.14
N ALA A 64 12.32 -4.34 -6.97
CA ALA A 64 12.36 -3.67 -5.68
C ALA A 64 13.80 -3.26 -5.30
N PRO A 65 13.96 -2.18 -4.52
CA PRO A 65 15.28 -1.76 -4.06
C PRO A 65 15.87 -2.74 -3.04
N ASP A 66 17.20 -2.85 -3.01
CA ASP A 66 17.94 -3.73 -2.07
C ASP A 66 17.59 -3.42 -0.59
N SER A 67 17.22 -2.17 -0.30
CA SER A 67 16.80 -1.71 1.02
C SER A 67 15.55 -2.42 1.56
N LEU A 68 14.72 -3.00 0.67
CA LEU A 68 13.49 -3.72 0.99
C LEU A 68 13.57 -5.22 0.66
N GLU A 69 14.74 -5.75 0.29
CA GLU A 69 14.90 -7.13 -0.20
C GLU A 69 14.29 -8.17 0.76
N GLU A 70 14.53 -8.02 2.07
CA GLU A 70 14.00 -8.94 3.09
C GLU A 70 12.47 -8.91 3.14
N ASP A 71 11.88 -7.72 3.25
CA ASP A 71 10.43 -7.54 3.34
C ASP A 71 9.72 -7.97 2.06
N VAL A 72 10.26 -7.60 0.90
CA VAL A 72 9.72 -8.01 -0.39
C VAL A 72 9.87 -9.52 -0.57
N GLY A 73 10.96 -10.12 -0.09
CA GLY A 73 11.14 -11.57 -0.07
C GLY A 73 10.03 -12.29 0.70
N VAL A 74 9.62 -11.77 1.86
CA VAL A 74 8.49 -12.31 2.64
C VAL A 74 7.18 -12.19 1.85
N VAL A 75 6.91 -11.02 1.26
CA VAL A 75 5.69 -10.79 0.46
C VAL A 75 5.65 -11.75 -0.72
N VAL A 76 6.73 -11.84 -1.50
CA VAL A 76 6.84 -12.73 -2.67
C VAL A 76 6.70 -14.19 -2.28
N ALA A 77 7.29 -14.62 -1.17
CA ALA A 77 7.16 -15.99 -0.68
C ALA A 77 5.70 -16.33 -0.35
N ALA A 78 4.96 -15.41 0.27
CA ALA A 78 3.54 -15.61 0.57
C ALA A 78 2.69 -15.75 -0.71
N PHE A 79 2.93 -14.93 -1.74
CA PHE A 79 2.22 -15.04 -3.02
C PHE A 79 2.53 -16.33 -3.80
N ASN A 80 3.68 -16.96 -3.55
CA ASN A 80 4.08 -18.22 -4.19
C ASN A 80 3.82 -19.45 -3.31
N SER A 81 3.19 -19.27 -2.16
CA SER A 81 2.90 -20.34 -1.21
C SER A 81 1.66 -21.13 -1.61
N ASP A 82 1.71 -22.46 -1.47
CA ASP A 82 0.52 -23.33 -1.52
C ASP A 82 -0.28 -23.30 -0.19
N ASP A 83 0.27 -22.67 0.85
CA ASP A 83 -0.39 -22.48 2.15
C ASP A 83 -1.17 -21.15 2.16
N PRO A 84 -2.51 -21.17 2.18
CA PRO A 84 -3.33 -19.97 2.19
C PRO A 84 -3.15 -19.11 3.44
N SER A 85 -2.60 -19.66 4.53
CA SER A 85 -2.33 -18.92 5.76
C SER A 85 -1.07 -18.05 5.70
N ALA A 86 -0.25 -18.18 4.65
CA ALA A 86 1.01 -17.44 4.52
C ALA A 86 0.82 -15.91 4.60
N MET A 87 -0.29 -15.40 4.05
CA MET A 87 -0.64 -13.98 4.06
C MET A 87 -1.27 -13.49 5.39
N SER A 88 -1.61 -14.40 6.30
CA SER A 88 -2.17 -14.06 7.62
C SER A 88 -1.13 -14.12 8.73
N THR A 89 0.15 -14.26 8.39
CA THR A 89 1.23 -14.30 9.38
C THR A 89 1.60 -12.89 9.85
N PRO A 90 2.00 -12.71 11.13
CA PRO A 90 2.50 -11.42 11.61
C PRO A 90 3.74 -10.91 10.85
N GLU A 91 4.56 -11.85 10.36
CA GLU A 91 5.74 -11.54 9.54
C GLU A 91 5.33 -10.94 8.19
N PHE A 92 4.39 -11.56 7.49
CA PHE A 92 3.82 -11.01 6.26
C PHE A 92 3.16 -9.65 6.50
N ALA A 93 2.35 -9.50 7.54
CA ALA A 93 1.69 -8.24 7.84
C ALA A 93 2.70 -7.09 8.02
N ALA A 94 3.75 -7.32 8.81
CA ALA A 94 4.79 -6.33 9.06
C ALA A 94 5.62 -6.00 7.81
N ALA A 95 5.93 -7.01 6.98
CA ALA A 95 6.65 -6.82 5.72
C ALA A 95 5.79 -6.05 4.71
N ASN A 96 4.52 -6.43 4.56
CA ASN A 96 3.57 -5.78 3.67
C ASN A 96 3.31 -4.32 4.06
N GLU A 97 3.26 -4.01 5.36
CA GLU A 97 3.17 -2.63 5.86
C GLU A 97 4.40 -1.80 5.46
N ARG A 98 5.62 -2.32 5.65
CA ARG A 98 6.86 -1.63 5.28
C ARG A 98 6.98 -1.41 3.77
N VAL A 99 6.68 -2.43 2.98
CA VAL A 99 6.65 -2.33 1.51
C VAL A 99 5.58 -1.32 1.07
N GLY A 100 4.38 -1.40 1.66
CA GLY A 100 3.28 -0.49 1.37
C GLY A 100 3.59 0.97 1.75
N ALA A 101 4.32 1.20 2.84
CA ALA A 101 4.78 2.53 3.23
C ALA A 101 5.76 3.10 2.19
N ALA A 102 6.74 2.31 1.76
CA ALA A 102 7.66 2.74 0.70
C ALA A 102 6.94 3.01 -0.62
N VAL A 103 5.97 2.17 -1.02
CA VAL A 103 5.12 2.45 -2.19
C VAL A 103 4.37 3.77 -2.04
N PHE A 104 3.78 4.03 -0.87
CA PHE A 104 3.01 5.24 -0.64
C PHE A 104 3.87 6.51 -0.68
N ASP A 105 5.07 6.45 -0.11
CA ASP A 105 5.96 7.60 0.03
C ASP A 105 6.80 7.88 -1.23
N ASP A 106 7.23 6.83 -1.94
CA ASP A 106 8.20 6.93 -3.03
C ASP A 106 7.60 6.83 -4.44
N CYS A 107 6.44 6.19 -4.61
CA CYS A 107 5.86 6.03 -5.94
C CYS A 107 5.16 7.31 -6.43
N ASP A 108 5.45 7.69 -7.68
CA ASP A 108 4.81 8.81 -8.36
C ASP A 108 3.30 8.55 -8.55
N SER A 109 2.51 9.01 -7.59
CA SER A 109 1.05 9.03 -7.65
C SER A 109 0.57 10.46 -7.91
N VAL A 110 -0.50 10.58 -8.70
CA VAL A 110 -1.21 11.86 -8.90
C VAL A 110 -1.92 12.27 -7.61
N VAL A 111 -2.41 11.28 -6.85
CA VAL A 111 -3.08 11.47 -5.57
C VAL A 111 -2.62 10.37 -4.60
N ALA A 112 -2.28 10.77 -3.38
CA ALA A 112 -2.04 9.87 -2.25
C ALA A 112 -3.15 10.08 -1.20
N LEU A 113 -3.87 9.01 -0.87
CA LEU A 113 -5.00 9.02 0.06
C LEU A 113 -4.62 8.24 1.32
N ASP A 114 -4.65 8.91 2.47
CA ASP A 114 -4.50 8.28 3.78
C ASP A 114 -5.89 8.10 4.39
N VAL A 115 -6.36 6.85 4.43
CA VAL A 115 -7.74 6.49 4.76
C VAL A 115 -7.73 5.62 6.02
N SER A 116 -8.61 5.92 6.96
CA SER A 116 -8.79 5.10 8.16
C SER A 116 -10.07 4.27 8.03
N GLY A 117 -9.96 2.96 8.23
CA GLY A 117 -11.10 2.10 8.55
C GLY A 117 -11.46 2.27 10.02
N ILE A 118 -12.64 2.82 10.29
CA ILE A 118 -13.16 3.05 11.65
C ILE A 118 -14.55 2.44 11.79
N ASP A 119 -14.71 1.41 12.63
CA ASP A 119 -16.01 0.83 13.04
C ASP A 119 -17.14 0.96 11.99
N TYR A 120 -16.97 0.25 10.86
CA TYR A 120 -17.91 0.24 9.72
C TYR A 120 -18.01 1.53 8.89
N ALA A 121 -16.95 2.34 8.85
CA ALA A 121 -16.85 3.52 8.00
C ALA A 121 -15.43 3.72 7.48
N PHE A 122 -15.32 4.48 6.39
CA PHE A 122 -14.06 5.04 5.92
C PHE A 122 -13.98 6.50 6.35
N ASP A 123 -12.89 6.89 7.00
CA ASP A 123 -12.55 8.29 7.28
C ASP A 123 -11.35 8.73 6.41
N GLY A 124 -11.29 10.02 6.07
CA GLY A 124 -10.23 10.58 5.23
C GLY A 124 -10.40 10.39 3.72
N LEU A 125 -11.40 9.64 3.25
CA LEU A 125 -11.67 9.49 1.81
C LEU A 125 -12.47 10.69 1.26
N PRO A 126 -11.94 11.48 0.30
CA PRO A 126 -12.66 12.59 -0.30
C PRO A 126 -13.76 12.09 -1.26
N SER A 127 -14.73 12.94 -1.58
CA SER A 127 -15.77 12.62 -2.56
C SER A 127 -15.28 12.64 -4.01
N SER A 128 -14.15 13.30 -4.29
CA SER A 128 -13.62 13.44 -5.64
C SER A 128 -12.09 13.56 -5.66
N ILE A 129 -11.44 12.99 -6.67
CA ILE A 129 -9.99 13.07 -6.92
C ILE A 129 -9.69 13.23 -8.41
N SER A 130 -8.44 13.56 -8.76
CA SER A 130 -7.98 13.53 -10.16
C SER A 130 -7.71 12.11 -10.63
N SER A 131 -7.94 11.84 -11.92
CA SER A 131 -7.57 10.60 -12.60
C SER A 131 -6.05 10.39 -12.70
N GLY A 132 -5.67 9.12 -12.91
CA GLY A 132 -4.29 8.67 -13.01
C GLY A 132 -3.93 7.70 -11.89
N ARG A 133 -2.64 7.61 -11.59
CA ARG A 133 -2.10 6.72 -10.56
C ARG A 133 -2.45 7.23 -9.17
N VAL A 134 -3.12 6.42 -8.37
CA VAL A 134 -3.56 6.75 -7.01
C VAL A 134 -2.97 5.75 -6.03
N ALA A 135 -2.27 6.27 -5.02
CA ALA A 135 -1.85 5.48 -3.86
C ALA A 135 -2.91 5.63 -2.77
N VAL A 136 -3.40 4.52 -2.23
CA VAL A 136 -4.33 4.52 -1.10
C VAL A 136 -3.70 3.72 0.02
N ARG A 137 -3.33 4.39 1.11
CA ARG A 137 -2.97 3.75 2.38
C ARG A 137 -4.24 3.60 3.21
N LEU A 138 -4.54 2.37 3.60
CA LEU A 138 -5.59 2.08 4.56
C LEU A 138 -4.93 1.78 5.91
N ALA A 139 -5.31 2.50 6.96
CA ALA A 139 -5.02 2.16 8.35
C ALA A 139 -6.26 1.53 8.98
N ASN A 140 -6.07 0.51 9.83
CA ASN A 140 -7.15 -0.05 10.62
C ASN A 140 -7.19 0.62 12.00
N ASP A 141 -7.96 1.69 12.15
CA ASP A 141 -8.08 2.47 13.39
C ASP A 141 -9.31 2.07 14.22
N THR A 142 -9.84 0.87 13.97
CA THR A 142 -11.06 0.39 14.61
C THR A 142 -10.85 0.09 16.10
N ALA A 143 -11.87 0.36 16.93
CA ALA A 143 -11.84 -0.03 18.34
C ALA A 143 -12.41 -1.44 18.57
N SER A 144 -13.20 -1.95 17.62
CA SER A 144 -13.93 -3.21 17.73
C SER A 144 -13.11 -4.47 17.39
N GLY A 145 -11.87 -4.31 16.94
CA GLY A 145 -11.01 -5.42 16.49
C GLY A 145 -11.38 -6.00 15.12
N GLN A 146 -12.26 -5.33 14.36
CA GLN A 146 -12.68 -5.79 13.04
C GLN A 146 -11.56 -5.59 11.98
N PRO A 147 -11.33 -6.55 11.08
CA PRO A 147 -10.45 -6.34 9.94
C PRO A 147 -11.11 -5.41 8.91
N HIS A 148 -10.35 -4.64 8.15
CA HIS A 148 -10.91 -3.76 7.13
C HIS A 148 -10.28 -4.00 5.77
N GLU A 149 -11.11 -3.93 4.72
CA GLU A 149 -10.66 -3.81 3.35
C GLU A 149 -11.22 -2.53 2.73
N LEU A 150 -10.52 -2.04 1.72
CA LEU A 150 -11.02 -1.02 0.81
C LEU A 150 -10.97 -1.61 -0.59
N VAL A 151 -12.13 -2.00 -1.11
CA VAL A 151 -12.31 -2.44 -2.49
C VAL A 151 -12.85 -1.27 -3.30
N ILE A 152 -12.16 -0.92 -4.38
CA ILE A 152 -12.62 0.06 -5.36
C ILE A 152 -13.28 -0.70 -6.51
N LEU A 153 -14.57 -0.44 -6.71
CA LEU A 153 -15.41 -1.08 -7.72
C LEU A 153 -15.84 -0.07 -8.77
N THR A 154 -15.90 -0.51 -10.02
CA THR A 154 -16.49 0.22 -11.13
C THR A 154 -17.54 -0.63 -11.83
N GLY A 155 -18.53 0.01 -12.46
CA GLY A 155 -19.61 -0.65 -13.18
C GLY A 155 -19.33 -0.74 -14.68
N ALA A 156 -20.41 -0.89 -15.45
CA ALA A 156 -20.35 -0.66 -16.90
C ALA A 156 -20.02 0.82 -17.19
N ASP A 157 -19.52 1.10 -18.40
CA ASP A 157 -19.17 2.46 -18.83
C ASP A 157 -20.31 3.46 -18.57
N GLY A 158 -20.04 4.47 -17.75
CA GLY A 158 -20.99 5.53 -17.40
C GLY A 158 -22.03 5.15 -16.34
N GLN A 159 -21.98 3.95 -15.76
CA GLN A 159 -22.81 3.56 -14.62
C GLN A 159 -22.42 4.37 -13.37
N ALA A 160 -23.41 4.86 -12.64
CA ALA A 160 -23.16 5.63 -11.41
C ALA A 160 -22.82 4.71 -10.23
N ALA A 161 -21.92 5.14 -9.35
CA ALA A 161 -21.56 4.37 -8.16
C ALA A 161 -22.73 4.17 -7.19
N ASP A 162 -23.64 5.13 -7.09
CA ASP A 162 -24.87 4.99 -6.29
C ASP A 162 -25.77 3.86 -6.83
N GLU A 163 -25.83 3.68 -8.15
CA GLU A 163 -26.57 2.56 -8.75
C GLU A 163 -25.95 1.21 -8.38
N LEU A 164 -24.62 1.13 -8.32
CA LEU A 164 -23.91 -0.07 -7.85
C LEU A 164 -24.17 -0.32 -6.36
N ARG A 165 -24.11 0.73 -5.53
CA ARG A 165 -24.33 0.62 -4.07
C ARG A 165 -25.68 0.02 -3.74
N ASP A 166 -26.70 0.40 -4.51
CA ASP A 166 -28.08 0.00 -4.24
C ASP A 166 -28.41 -1.41 -4.80
N LEU A 167 -27.45 -2.09 -5.47
CA LEU A 167 -27.61 -3.47 -5.91
C LEU A 167 -27.54 -4.45 -4.72
N PRO A 168 -28.32 -5.54 -4.75
CA PRO A 168 -28.06 -6.69 -3.89
C PRO A 168 -26.63 -7.22 -4.10
N MET A 169 -25.95 -7.66 -3.04
CA MET A 169 -24.55 -8.10 -3.09
C MET A 169 -24.27 -9.12 -4.20
N GLU A 170 -25.15 -10.12 -4.38
CA GLU A 170 -25.01 -11.11 -5.45
C GLU A 170 -25.00 -10.47 -6.85
N GLN A 171 -25.81 -9.44 -7.08
CA GLN A 171 -25.84 -8.70 -8.34
C GLN A 171 -24.65 -7.74 -8.46
N LEU A 172 -24.23 -7.11 -7.37
CA LEU A 172 -23.04 -6.27 -7.33
C LEU A 172 -21.82 -7.08 -7.78
N MET A 173 -21.61 -8.27 -7.22
CA MET A 173 -20.50 -9.16 -7.57
C MET A 173 -20.54 -9.66 -9.03
N GLN A 174 -21.72 -9.65 -9.67
CA GLN A 174 -21.86 -10.03 -11.08
C GLN A 174 -21.65 -8.86 -12.06
N GLN A 175 -21.90 -7.63 -11.63
CA GLN A 175 -21.93 -6.46 -12.49
C GLN A 175 -20.74 -5.52 -12.28
N ALA A 176 -20.24 -5.42 -11.05
CA ALA A 176 -19.11 -4.60 -10.73
C ALA A 176 -17.81 -5.32 -11.07
N ARG A 177 -16.82 -4.52 -11.45
CA ARG A 177 -15.44 -4.94 -11.64
C ARG A 177 -14.58 -4.28 -10.57
N PRO A 178 -13.87 -5.06 -9.74
CA PRO A 178 -12.88 -4.49 -8.85
C PRO A 178 -11.67 -3.97 -9.63
N VAL A 179 -11.13 -2.84 -9.17
CA VAL A 179 -9.97 -2.18 -9.78
C VAL A 179 -8.87 -1.88 -8.76
N GLY A 180 -9.19 -1.90 -7.46
CA GLY A 180 -8.21 -1.74 -6.38
C GLY A 180 -8.68 -2.48 -5.13
N LEU A 181 -7.73 -3.00 -4.36
CA LEU A 181 -7.97 -3.69 -3.10
C LEU A 181 -6.81 -3.40 -2.16
N VAL A 182 -7.12 -3.08 -0.92
CA VAL A 182 -6.18 -3.15 0.19
C VAL A 182 -6.88 -3.77 1.39
N PHE A 183 -6.20 -4.67 2.08
CA PHE A 183 -6.71 -5.38 3.26
C PHE A 183 -5.78 -5.15 4.44
N VAL A 184 -6.37 -4.90 5.61
CA VAL A 184 -5.66 -4.66 6.87
C VAL A 184 -6.39 -5.41 7.98
N GLU A 185 -5.81 -6.53 8.39
CA GLU A 185 -6.42 -7.41 9.38
C GLU A 185 -6.39 -6.82 10.79
N GLN A 186 -5.22 -6.35 11.21
CA GLN A 186 -4.93 -6.04 12.61
C GLN A 186 -5.20 -4.56 12.93
N PRO A 187 -5.85 -4.24 14.06
CA PRO A 187 -5.95 -2.87 14.55
C PRO A 187 -4.57 -2.23 14.76
N GLY A 188 -4.42 -0.98 14.31
CA GLY A 188 -3.19 -0.20 14.35
C GLY A 188 -2.18 -0.53 13.25
N ALA A 189 -2.47 -1.50 12.37
CA ALA A 189 -1.67 -1.77 11.19
C ALA A 189 -2.15 -0.92 10.00
N ALA A 190 -1.33 -0.88 8.94
CA ALA A 190 -1.67 -0.27 7.67
C ALA A 190 -1.14 -1.07 6.48
N ALA A 191 -1.78 -0.88 5.33
CA ALA A 191 -1.28 -1.38 4.04
C ALA A 191 -1.63 -0.39 2.94
N THR A 192 -0.97 -0.54 1.78
CA THR A 192 -1.15 0.37 0.64
C THR A 192 -1.58 -0.42 -0.60
N THR A 193 -2.44 0.18 -1.41
CA THR A 193 -2.63 -0.22 -2.82
C THR A 193 -2.23 0.91 -3.74
N LEU A 194 -1.72 0.56 -4.92
CA LEU A 194 -1.39 1.49 -6.00
C LEU A 194 -2.21 1.10 -7.22
N VAL A 195 -3.06 2.01 -7.69
CA VAL A 195 -4.06 1.73 -8.74
C VAL A 195 -4.13 2.87 -9.74
N ASP A 196 -4.25 2.55 -11.03
CA ASP A 196 -4.52 3.53 -12.07
C ASP A 196 -6.04 3.68 -12.25
N LEU A 197 -6.57 4.88 -11.98
CA LEU A 197 -8.00 5.20 -12.06
C LEU A 197 -8.30 6.15 -13.21
N GLU A 198 -9.16 5.69 -14.13
CA GLU A 198 -9.71 6.50 -15.21
C GLU A 198 -10.82 7.44 -14.70
N PRO A 199 -11.15 8.52 -15.43
CA PRO A 199 -12.31 9.35 -15.08
C PRO A 199 -13.61 8.55 -14.99
N GLY A 200 -14.37 8.71 -13.91
CA GLY A 200 -15.57 7.91 -13.68
C GLY A 200 -16.16 7.99 -12.28
N SER A 201 -17.14 7.13 -12.02
CA SER A 201 -17.81 6.99 -10.73
C SER A 201 -17.49 5.60 -10.16
N TYR A 202 -17.01 5.58 -8.92
CA TYR A 202 -16.54 4.37 -8.24
C TYR A 202 -17.26 4.15 -6.92
N LEU A 203 -17.57 2.89 -6.63
CA LEU A 203 -18.04 2.46 -5.32
C LEU A 203 -16.82 1.99 -4.51
N VAL A 204 -16.69 2.48 -3.29
CA VAL A 204 -15.65 2.07 -2.35
C VAL A 204 -16.33 1.35 -1.19
N ILE A 205 -15.95 0.11 -0.94
CA ILE A 205 -16.72 -0.80 -0.08
C ILE A 205 -15.81 -1.74 0.72
N CYS A 206 -16.21 -2.05 1.95
CA CYS A 206 -15.70 -3.19 2.72
C CYS A 206 -16.75 -4.29 2.73
N THR A 207 -16.46 -5.43 2.12
CA THR A 207 -17.39 -6.57 2.01
C THR A 207 -17.12 -7.67 3.02
N LEU A 208 -16.11 -7.48 3.87
CA LEU A 208 -15.77 -8.41 4.93
C LEU A 208 -17.00 -8.69 5.83
N PRO A 209 -17.23 -9.96 6.19
CA PRO A 209 -18.20 -10.31 7.21
C PRO A 209 -17.90 -9.59 8.53
N VAL A 210 -18.93 -9.39 9.36
CA VAL A 210 -18.69 -8.98 10.75
C VAL A 210 -18.02 -10.12 11.51
N ALA A 211 -16.82 -9.86 12.03
CA ALA A 211 -16.09 -10.83 12.84
C ALA A 211 -16.78 -11.00 14.21
N GLU A 212 -16.98 -12.25 14.64
CA GLU A 212 -17.46 -12.56 15.99
C GLU A 212 -16.24 -12.86 16.89
N ASN A 213 -16.09 -12.12 17.99
CA ASN A 213 -14.93 -12.22 18.89
C ASN A 213 -13.55 -11.98 18.22
N GLY A 214 -13.52 -11.27 17.09
CA GLY A 214 -12.29 -11.00 16.34
C GLY A 214 -11.92 -12.08 15.32
N GLU A 215 -12.72 -13.12 15.18
CA GLU A 215 -12.54 -14.16 14.15
C GLU A 215 -13.54 -13.98 13.02
N GLN A 216 -13.03 -14.01 11.78
CA GLN A 216 -13.86 -14.01 10.59
C GLN A 216 -14.59 -15.36 10.47
N PRO A 217 -15.87 -15.36 10.07
CA PRO A 217 -16.61 -16.60 9.88
C PRO A 217 -15.98 -17.43 8.76
N ASP A 218 -15.72 -18.71 9.05
CA ASP A 218 -15.26 -19.68 8.07
C ASP A 218 -16.43 -20.12 7.15
N GLY A 219 -16.21 -20.07 5.83
CA GLY A 219 -17.09 -20.72 4.86
C GLY A 219 -17.23 -20.02 3.52
N ASP A 220 -17.66 -20.78 2.51
CA ASP A 220 -17.83 -20.31 1.13
C ASP A 220 -19.19 -19.65 0.84
N ALA A 221 -20.07 -19.59 1.85
CA ALA A 221 -21.38 -18.95 1.68
C ALA A 221 -21.23 -17.43 1.68
N PRO A 222 -21.93 -16.69 0.80
CA PRO A 222 -21.91 -15.24 0.83
C PRO A 222 -22.28 -14.72 2.23
N PRO A 223 -21.47 -13.83 2.81
CA PRO A 223 -21.75 -13.33 4.15
C PRO A 223 -23.07 -12.57 4.16
N THR A 224 -23.93 -12.94 5.10
CA THR A 224 -25.25 -12.34 5.27
C THR A 224 -25.22 -11.04 6.06
N ASP A 225 -24.12 -10.78 6.76
CA ASP A 225 -23.86 -9.55 7.50
C ASP A 225 -22.41 -9.12 7.25
N THR A 226 -22.22 -7.92 6.71
CA THR A 226 -20.91 -7.41 6.28
C THR A 226 -20.74 -5.98 6.72
N HIS A 227 -19.51 -5.48 6.72
CA HIS A 227 -19.25 -4.08 7.07
C HIS A 227 -20.03 -3.09 6.21
N ALA A 228 -20.22 -3.37 4.92
CA ALA A 228 -21.08 -2.58 4.05
C ALA A 228 -22.55 -2.51 4.52
N HIS A 229 -23.11 -3.60 5.07
CA HIS A 229 -24.47 -3.61 5.64
C HIS A 229 -24.60 -2.68 6.87
N HIS A 230 -23.48 -2.37 7.54
CA HIS A 230 -23.39 -1.43 8.65
C HIS A 230 -22.95 -0.02 8.24
N GLY A 231 -22.74 0.23 6.95
CA GLY A 231 -22.44 1.56 6.42
C GLY A 231 -21.02 1.76 5.87
N MET A 232 -20.18 0.71 5.81
CA MET A 232 -18.81 0.82 5.29
C MET A 232 -18.77 0.79 3.76
N VAL A 233 -19.45 1.77 3.19
CA VAL A 233 -19.63 1.92 1.76
C VAL A 233 -19.77 3.41 1.44
N THR A 234 -19.06 3.87 0.43
CA THR A 234 -19.07 5.26 -0.02
C THR A 234 -18.80 5.34 -1.52
N THR A 235 -18.96 6.51 -2.10
CA THR A 235 -18.72 6.76 -3.52
C THR A 235 -17.54 7.69 -3.73
N LEU A 236 -16.77 7.46 -4.77
CA LEU A 236 -15.65 8.28 -5.20
C LEU A 236 -15.83 8.70 -6.65
N THR A 237 -15.73 10.00 -6.93
CA THR A 237 -15.67 10.52 -8.29
C THR A 237 -14.21 10.72 -8.70
N VAL A 238 -13.85 10.23 -9.88
CA VAL A 238 -12.53 10.46 -10.47
C VAL A 238 -12.70 11.40 -11.66
N GLU A 239 -12.07 12.56 -11.57
CA GLU A 239 -12.18 13.66 -12.51
C GLU A 239 -11.09 13.57 -13.59
N ALA A 240 -11.37 14.19 -14.75
CA ALA A 240 -10.40 14.31 -15.84
C ALA A 240 -9.28 15.33 -15.57
#